data_AF-A0A6H5GHT4-F1
#
_entry.id   AF-A0A6H5GHT4-F1
#
_cell.length_a   1.000
_cell.length_b   1.000
_cell.length_c   1.000
_cell.angle_alpha   90.00
_cell.angle_beta   90.00
_cell.angle_gamma   90.00
#
_symmetry.space_group_name_H-M   'P 1'
#
loop_
_entity.id
_entity.type
_entity.pdbx_description
1 polymer ?
#
loop_
_entity_poly.entity_id
_entity_poly.type
_entity_poly.pdbx_seq_one_letter_code
_entity_poly.pdbx_strand_id
1 'polypeptide(L)'
;MEVWDYIFLNGQFPKSSRIPRKTLESMRHEFLYWYPVDMRVSGKDLIQNHLTFFIYVHTALWSDPKMWPRSIRANGHLLLNSAKKIAETEDNYEKLQFKEALKTGFFELQAVRDKYRELSSNYGMHHDLVFKFIRVQALLMAPVCPHIAEHVYSLLGEGSILAAKWPETSAIDLGLIKSSAYLMDAAHEFRLQLKNLMAQGKKGKVAQEKPTQAVIWVAKSYPKWQELILTKLKEMYLLEDLRISYTDAGDAPEKVKLETTPGTPFITFPPPLPGVKLKLINPQPQSGMFSESVIVQDKMPLRNLTNLLRKKQDGKIEFWRWKDPELGPRKIPNCEDCTAGKIKIDVDSEFLVDMERQQISIKDRTGVHPIGTQITYLILR
;
A
#
# COMPACT_ATOMS: atom_id res chain seq x y z
N MET A 1 -14.07 -18.49 45.97
CA MET A 1 -14.11 -17.84 44.65
C MET A 1 -13.53 -16.43 44.75
N GLU A 2 -14.05 -15.59 45.66
CA GLU A 2 -13.65 -14.20 45.99
C GLU A 2 -12.21 -13.76 45.63
N VAL A 3 -11.19 -14.57 45.95
CA VAL A 3 -9.77 -14.30 45.63
C VAL A 3 -9.52 -14.15 44.13
N TRP A 4 -10.09 -15.01 43.30
CA TRP A 4 -9.95 -14.93 41.84
C TRP A 4 -10.78 -13.79 41.25
N ASP A 5 -11.95 -13.54 41.82
CA ASP A 5 -12.83 -12.43 41.41
C ASP A 5 -12.14 -11.08 41.65
N TYR A 6 -11.42 -10.94 42.78
CA TYR A 6 -10.57 -9.79 43.09
C TYR A 6 -9.44 -9.58 42.07
N ILE A 7 -8.76 -10.66 41.65
CA ILE A 7 -7.61 -10.59 40.74
C ILE A 7 -8.06 -10.32 39.30
N PHE A 8 -9.04 -11.08 38.79
CA PHE A 8 -9.39 -11.12 37.36
C PHE A 8 -10.64 -10.33 36.98
N LEU A 9 -11.61 -10.17 37.89
CA LEU A 9 -12.96 -9.64 37.59
C LEU A 9 -13.25 -8.31 38.31
N ASN A 10 -12.22 -7.59 38.75
CA ASN A 10 -12.33 -6.32 39.49
C ASN A 10 -13.17 -6.42 40.79
N GLY A 11 -13.24 -7.60 41.41
CA GLY A 11 -13.96 -7.83 42.66
C GLY A 11 -13.40 -7.05 43.86
N GLN A 12 -14.12 -7.09 44.97
CA GLN A 12 -13.67 -6.53 46.26
C GLN A 12 -12.62 -7.41 46.93
N PHE A 13 -11.80 -6.84 47.82
CA PHE A 13 -10.75 -7.59 48.51
C PHE A 13 -11.34 -8.69 49.43
N PRO A 14 -10.90 -9.96 49.31
CA PRO A 14 -11.45 -11.08 50.06
C PRO A 14 -11.07 -11.04 51.54
N LYS A 15 -11.97 -10.55 52.40
CA LYS A 15 -11.79 -10.49 53.86
C LYS A 15 -11.57 -11.87 54.51
N SER A 16 -11.97 -12.93 53.83
CA SER A 16 -11.83 -14.34 54.20
C SER A 16 -10.43 -14.92 53.94
N SER A 17 -9.59 -14.22 53.18
CA SER A 17 -8.35 -14.78 52.63
C SER A 17 -7.21 -14.85 53.66
N ARG A 18 -6.48 -15.96 53.64
CA ARG A 18 -5.21 -16.15 54.38
C ARG A 18 -3.99 -15.59 53.62
N ILE A 19 -4.16 -15.14 52.37
CA ILE A 19 -3.07 -14.66 51.53
C ILE A 19 -2.80 -13.17 51.85
N PRO A 20 -1.54 -12.75 52.08
CA PRO A 20 -1.21 -11.36 52.36
C PRO A 20 -1.72 -10.40 51.29
N ARG A 21 -2.28 -9.26 51.73
CA ARG A 21 -2.89 -8.26 50.86
C ARG A 21 -1.95 -7.79 49.73
N LYS A 22 -0.69 -7.49 50.05
CA LYS A 22 0.36 -7.11 49.09
C LYS A 22 0.57 -8.15 47.98
N THR A 23 0.45 -9.44 48.30
CA THR A 23 0.59 -10.53 47.31
C THR A 23 -0.59 -10.53 46.33
N LEU A 24 -1.82 -10.40 46.83
CA LEU A 24 -3.01 -10.33 45.96
C LEU A 24 -3.04 -9.06 45.12
N GLU A 25 -2.62 -7.92 45.67
CA GLU A 25 -2.47 -6.67 44.93
C GLU A 25 -1.40 -6.78 43.84
N SER A 26 -0.27 -7.47 44.10
CA SER A 26 0.75 -7.75 43.09
C SER A 26 0.24 -8.68 41.98
N MET A 27 -0.45 -9.78 42.32
CA MET A 27 -1.03 -10.70 41.33
C MET A 27 -2.07 -10.02 40.43
N ARG A 28 -2.89 -9.14 41.01
CA ARG A 28 -3.85 -8.30 40.28
C ARG A 28 -3.15 -7.27 39.39
N HIS A 29 -2.05 -6.67 39.85
CA HIS A 29 -1.25 -5.73 39.06
C HIS A 29 -0.63 -6.41 37.83
N GLU A 30 0.03 -7.56 37.99
CA GLU A 30 0.57 -8.34 36.87
C GLU A 30 -0.51 -8.69 35.86
N PHE A 31 -1.68 -9.18 36.30
CA PHE A 31 -2.79 -9.47 35.38
C PHE A 31 -3.24 -8.23 34.60
N LEU A 32 -3.47 -7.10 35.27
CA LEU A 32 -3.92 -5.85 34.64
C LEU A 32 -2.84 -5.15 33.80
N TYR A 33 -1.57 -5.56 33.92
CA TYR A 33 -0.46 -5.09 33.09
C TYR A 33 -0.29 -5.95 31.82
N TRP A 34 -0.42 -7.28 31.94
CA TRP A 34 -0.20 -8.23 30.83
C TRP A 34 -1.46 -8.59 30.02
N TYR A 35 -2.67 -8.22 30.46
CA TYR A 35 -3.90 -8.35 29.65
C TYR A 35 -4.26 -7.06 28.90
N PRO A 36 -4.93 -7.16 27.73
CA PRO A 36 -5.38 -8.38 27.06
C PRO A 36 -4.25 -9.14 26.34
N VAL A 37 -4.55 -10.38 25.92
CA VAL A 37 -3.64 -11.16 25.06
C VAL A 37 -3.48 -10.48 23.70
N ASP A 38 -2.33 -9.84 23.47
CA ASP A 38 -2.01 -9.15 22.22
C ASP A 38 -1.98 -10.09 21.01
N MET A 39 -1.33 -11.25 21.12
CA MET A 39 -1.26 -12.25 20.06
C MET A 39 -1.23 -13.68 20.62
N ARG A 40 -2.04 -14.57 20.04
CA ARG A 40 -1.96 -16.02 20.25
C ARG A 40 -1.60 -16.74 18.95
N VAL A 41 -0.41 -17.36 18.90
CA VAL A 41 0.02 -18.20 17.77
C VAL A 41 -0.33 -19.67 18.05
N SER A 42 -0.78 -20.41 17.03
CA SER A 42 -1.30 -21.78 17.20
C SER A 42 -1.35 -22.56 15.89
N GLY A 43 -1.32 -23.90 15.95
CA GLY A 43 -1.68 -24.76 14.81
C GLY A 43 -3.11 -24.52 14.31
N LYS A 44 -3.33 -24.65 12.99
CA LYS A 44 -4.62 -24.45 12.31
C LYS A 44 -5.70 -25.47 12.72
N ASP A 45 -5.28 -26.64 13.18
CA ASP A 45 -6.10 -27.71 13.75
C ASP A 45 -6.89 -27.27 15.00
N LEU A 46 -6.35 -26.31 15.76
CA LEU A 46 -7.00 -25.78 16.95
C LEU A 46 -8.07 -24.71 16.66
N ILE A 47 -8.27 -24.30 15.39
CA ILE A 47 -9.29 -23.30 15.01
C ILE A 47 -10.70 -23.77 15.40
N GLN A 48 -11.07 -24.99 15.02
CA GLN A 48 -12.41 -25.54 15.19
C GLN A 48 -12.75 -25.95 16.64
N ASN A 49 -11.79 -25.86 17.56
CA ASN A 49 -11.95 -26.27 18.95
C ASN A 49 -11.36 -25.20 19.90
N HIS A 50 -10.14 -25.37 20.40
CA HIS A 50 -9.52 -24.52 21.41
C HIS A 50 -9.58 -23.02 21.07
N LEU A 51 -9.26 -22.58 19.85
CA LEU A 51 -9.24 -21.15 19.51
C LEU A 51 -10.66 -20.55 19.46
N THR A 52 -11.66 -21.34 19.06
CA THR A 52 -13.07 -20.95 19.16
C THR A 52 -13.51 -20.87 20.62
N PHE A 53 -13.22 -21.89 21.44
CA PHE A 53 -13.53 -21.89 22.88
C PHE A 53 -12.80 -20.77 23.65
N PHE A 54 -11.57 -20.45 23.26
CA PHE A 54 -10.78 -19.35 23.80
C PHE A 54 -11.50 -18.01 23.63
N ILE A 55 -12.08 -17.73 22.45
CA ILE A 55 -12.90 -16.53 22.23
C ILE A 55 -14.15 -16.57 23.12
N TYR A 56 -14.95 -17.64 23.06
CA TYR A 56 -16.19 -17.75 23.83
C TYR A 56 -15.99 -17.60 25.36
N VAL A 57 -14.92 -18.17 25.91
CA VAL A 57 -14.61 -18.06 27.34
C VAL A 57 -14.18 -16.64 27.72
N HIS A 58 -13.45 -15.92 26.85
CA HIS A 58 -13.08 -14.53 27.14
C HIS A 58 -14.28 -13.58 27.07
N THR A 59 -15.16 -13.75 26.09
CA THR A 59 -16.40 -12.94 25.98
C THR A 59 -17.41 -13.25 27.08
N ALA A 60 -17.37 -14.45 27.67
CA ALA A 60 -18.21 -14.84 28.81
C ALA A 60 -17.64 -14.38 30.17
N LEU A 61 -16.31 -14.35 30.35
CA LEU A 61 -15.66 -13.92 31.59
C LEU A 61 -15.60 -12.40 31.73
N TRP A 62 -15.31 -11.67 30.65
CA TRP A 62 -15.15 -10.22 30.67
C TRP A 62 -16.12 -9.52 29.73
N SER A 63 -16.98 -8.68 30.28
CA SER A 63 -17.93 -7.86 29.51
C SER A 63 -17.33 -6.60 28.90
N ASP A 64 -16.14 -6.14 29.34
CA ASP A 64 -15.38 -5.07 28.67
C ASP A 64 -14.55 -5.67 27.52
N PRO A 65 -14.80 -5.29 26.24
CA PRO A 65 -14.03 -5.79 25.09
C PRO A 65 -12.53 -5.48 25.15
N LYS A 66 -12.07 -4.55 25.99
CA LYS A 66 -10.64 -4.29 26.20
C LYS A 66 -9.89 -5.49 26.79
N MET A 67 -10.59 -6.42 27.45
CA MET A 67 -10.01 -7.64 28.01
C MET A 67 -9.99 -8.81 27.02
N TRP A 68 -10.58 -8.65 25.84
CA TRP A 68 -10.67 -9.71 24.83
C TRP A 68 -9.35 -9.86 24.04
N PRO A 69 -9.03 -11.05 23.51
CA PRO A 69 -7.81 -11.28 22.74
C PRO A 69 -7.75 -10.38 21.48
N ARG A 70 -6.64 -9.68 21.27
CA ARG A 70 -6.49 -8.70 20.18
C ARG A 70 -6.16 -9.34 18.84
N SER A 71 -5.38 -10.43 18.82
CA SER A 71 -5.08 -11.16 17.58
C SER A 71 -4.82 -12.66 17.81
N ILE A 72 -5.14 -13.46 16.79
CA ILE A 72 -4.86 -14.89 16.73
C ILE A 72 -4.21 -15.20 15.38
N ARG A 73 -3.10 -15.95 15.39
CA ARG A 73 -2.39 -16.39 14.18
C ARG A 73 -2.36 -17.91 14.09
N ALA A 74 -2.98 -18.47 13.06
CA ALA A 74 -2.86 -19.88 12.73
C ALA A 74 -1.59 -20.16 11.91
N ASN A 75 -0.93 -21.30 12.16
CA ASN A 75 0.15 -21.85 11.34
C ASN A 75 -0.17 -23.26 10.83
N GLY A 76 0.50 -23.66 9.75
CA GLY A 76 0.46 -25.04 9.24
C GLY A 76 1.23 -26.02 10.13
N HIS A 77 1.11 -27.32 9.85
CA HIS A 77 1.92 -28.36 10.48
C HIS A 77 3.34 -28.37 9.91
N LEU A 78 4.32 -28.73 10.73
CA LEU A 78 5.72 -28.80 10.33
C LEU A 78 6.03 -30.14 9.66
N LEU A 79 6.74 -30.13 8.52
CA LEU A 79 7.11 -31.33 7.75
C LEU A 79 8.62 -31.50 7.61
N LEU A 80 9.09 -32.75 7.72
CA LEU A 80 10.50 -33.12 7.66
C LEU A 80 10.83 -33.87 6.36
N ASN A 81 11.99 -33.54 5.78
CA ASN A 81 12.67 -34.17 4.63
C ASN A 81 12.07 -34.07 3.20
N SER A 82 12.81 -33.34 2.34
CA SER A 82 13.07 -33.59 0.90
C SER A 82 11.91 -33.82 -0.10
N ALA A 83 11.21 -32.75 -0.46
CA ALA A 83 10.74 -32.43 -1.82
C ALA A 83 10.56 -30.90 -1.99
N LYS A 84 10.05 -30.23 -0.94
CA LYS A 84 10.79 -29.29 -0.08
C LYS A 84 11.83 -28.31 -0.71
N LYS A 85 11.43 -27.48 -1.70
CA LYS A 85 12.03 -26.14 -1.95
C LYS A 85 11.20 -25.19 -2.83
N ILE A 86 10.43 -25.70 -3.80
CA ILE A 86 9.81 -24.87 -4.85
C ILE A 86 8.51 -24.21 -4.35
N ALA A 87 7.49 -24.99 -3.98
CA ALA A 87 6.21 -24.45 -3.49
C ALA A 87 6.32 -23.70 -2.15
N GLU A 88 7.35 -23.99 -1.35
CA GLU A 88 7.56 -23.37 -0.03
C GLU A 88 8.00 -21.90 -0.10
N THR A 89 8.27 -21.37 -1.30
CA THR A 89 8.94 -20.06 -1.46
C THR A 89 8.00 -18.86 -1.54
N GLU A 90 6.76 -19.05 -1.97
CA GLU A 90 5.90 -17.98 -2.49
C GLU A 90 4.85 -17.51 -1.46
N ASP A 91 3.92 -18.37 -1.05
CA ASP A 91 2.84 -18.03 -0.09
C ASP A 91 3.33 -17.75 1.35
N ASN A 92 4.40 -18.43 1.78
CA ASN A 92 4.97 -18.33 3.14
C ASN A 92 5.46 -16.92 3.52
N TYR A 93 5.50 -15.97 2.58
CA TYR A 93 6.15 -14.70 2.77
C TYR A 93 5.29 -13.45 2.65
N GLU A 94 3.95 -13.49 2.56
CA GLU A 94 3.15 -12.25 2.37
C GLU A 94 2.40 -11.67 3.60
N LYS A 95 2.06 -12.45 4.64
CA LYS A 95 1.24 -11.96 5.79
C LYS A 95 1.84 -12.39 7.13
N LEU A 96 2.42 -11.42 7.87
CA LEU A 96 3.44 -11.65 8.91
C LEU A 96 4.61 -12.46 8.32
N GLN A 97 5.31 -11.76 7.43
CA GLN A 97 6.30 -12.25 6.48
C GLN A 97 7.53 -12.86 7.20
N PHE A 98 7.50 -14.17 7.52
CA PHE A 98 8.66 -14.93 8.04
C PHE A 98 9.36 -15.85 7.01
N LYS A 99 8.82 -16.00 5.78
CA LYS A 99 9.65 -15.96 4.48
C LYS A 99 10.63 -13.43 3.14
N GLU A 100 9.91 -12.32 2.73
CA GLU A 100 10.39 -10.96 2.45
C GLU A 100 11.23 -10.35 3.58
N ALA A 101 11.09 -10.77 4.85
CA ALA A 101 11.96 -10.28 5.93
C ALA A 101 13.42 -10.73 5.82
N LEU A 102 13.72 -12.02 5.59
CA LEU A 102 15.09 -12.50 5.33
C LEU A 102 15.51 -12.26 3.87
N LYS A 103 14.56 -12.23 2.93
CA LYS A 103 14.85 -11.88 1.54
C LYS A 103 15.31 -10.42 1.46
N THR A 104 14.55 -9.45 1.92
CA THR A 104 14.97 -8.03 1.95
C THR A 104 16.12 -7.81 2.95
N GLY A 105 15.93 -8.21 4.21
CA GLY A 105 16.84 -7.92 5.33
C GLY A 105 18.12 -8.77 5.39
N PHE A 106 18.26 -9.80 4.55
CA PHE A 106 19.51 -10.56 4.41
C PHE A 106 19.87 -10.79 2.94
N PHE A 107 19.12 -11.57 2.14
CA PHE A 107 19.59 -11.96 0.79
C PHE A 107 19.79 -10.77 -0.16
N GLU A 108 18.83 -9.85 -0.25
CA GLU A 108 18.90 -8.64 -1.06
C GLU A 108 19.86 -7.62 -0.46
N LEU A 109 19.88 -7.45 0.88
CA LEU A 109 20.84 -6.59 1.56
C LEU A 109 22.30 -7.03 1.31
N GLN A 110 22.58 -8.34 1.36
CA GLN A 110 23.87 -8.94 0.99
C GLN A 110 24.18 -8.71 -0.51
N ALA A 111 23.19 -8.85 -1.39
CA ALA A 111 23.36 -8.57 -2.82
C ALA A 111 23.63 -7.08 -3.10
N VAL A 112 23.02 -6.15 -2.36
CA VAL A 112 23.31 -4.71 -2.42
C VAL A 112 24.75 -4.42 -1.96
N ARG A 113 25.22 -5.05 -0.88
CA ARG A 113 26.65 -4.98 -0.49
C ARG A 113 27.55 -5.53 -1.59
N ASP A 114 27.24 -6.68 -2.17
CA ASP A 114 28.10 -7.30 -3.17
C ASP A 114 28.14 -6.51 -4.49
N LYS A 115 27.02 -5.87 -4.88
CA LYS A 115 26.97 -4.85 -5.93
C LYS A 115 27.84 -3.63 -5.59
N TYR A 116 27.76 -3.11 -4.37
CA TYR A 116 28.60 -2.00 -3.92
C TYR A 116 30.09 -2.36 -3.92
N ARG A 117 30.44 -3.60 -3.56
CA ARG A 117 31.81 -4.14 -3.66
C ARG A 117 32.29 -4.24 -5.11
N GLU A 118 31.49 -4.81 -6.03
CA GLU A 118 31.86 -4.88 -7.46
C GLU A 118 32.13 -3.48 -8.02
N LEU A 119 31.19 -2.54 -7.81
CA LEU A 119 31.30 -1.18 -8.32
C LEU A 119 32.45 -0.37 -7.69
N SER A 120 32.80 -0.64 -6.43
CA SER A 120 33.88 0.06 -5.71
C SER A 120 35.26 -0.62 -5.83
N SER A 121 35.41 -1.68 -6.64
CA SER A 121 36.64 -2.49 -6.72
C SER A 121 37.92 -1.69 -6.99
N ASN A 122 37.81 -0.56 -7.70
CA ASN A 122 38.96 0.30 -8.06
C ASN A 122 39.38 1.29 -6.96
N TYR A 123 38.52 1.52 -5.96
CA TYR A 123 38.71 2.59 -4.94
C TYR A 123 38.59 2.09 -3.49
N GLY A 124 38.09 0.87 -3.28
CA GLY A 124 37.74 0.34 -1.96
C GLY A 124 36.34 0.77 -1.50
N MET A 125 35.79 0.04 -0.53
CA MET A 125 34.50 0.35 0.10
C MET A 125 34.69 1.35 1.25
N HIS A 126 33.76 2.31 1.41
CA HIS A 126 33.85 3.30 2.48
C HIS A 126 33.71 2.65 3.87
N HIS A 127 34.70 2.85 4.74
CA HIS A 127 34.82 2.26 6.07
C HIS A 127 33.50 2.31 6.86
N ASP A 128 32.98 3.51 7.11
CA ASP A 128 31.80 3.69 7.98
C ASP A 128 30.51 3.11 7.36
N LEU A 129 30.47 2.97 6.03
CA LEU A 129 29.33 2.39 5.33
C LEU A 129 29.35 0.86 5.46
N VAL A 130 30.54 0.24 5.46
CA VAL A 130 30.72 -1.18 5.77
C VAL A 130 30.37 -1.47 7.23
N PHE A 131 30.82 -0.65 8.18
CA PHE A 131 30.46 -0.83 9.59
C PHE A 131 28.96 -0.57 9.86
N LYS A 132 28.36 0.45 9.24
CA LYS A 132 26.90 0.66 9.25
C LYS A 132 26.14 -0.54 8.69
N PHE A 133 26.61 -1.12 7.58
CA PHE A 133 26.05 -2.35 7.02
C PHE A 133 26.14 -3.52 8.01
N ILE A 134 27.29 -3.78 8.63
CA ILE A 134 27.47 -4.90 9.58
C ILE A 134 26.54 -4.74 10.79
N ARG A 135 26.46 -3.55 11.38
CA ARG A 135 25.56 -3.23 12.50
C ARG A 135 24.09 -3.47 12.12
N VAL A 136 23.62 -2.88 11.02
CA VAL A 136 22.23 -3.04 10.56
C VAL A 136 21.94 -4.50 10.21
N GLN A 137 22.86 -5.19 9.55
CA GLN A 137 22.70 -6.61 9.21
C GLN A 137 22.57 -7.50 10.44
N ALA A 138 23.32 -7.23 11.53
CA ALA A 138 23.18 -7.94 12.79
C ALA A 138 21.81 -7.69 13.44
N LEU A 139 21.39 -6.42 13.54
CA LEU A 139 20.09 -6.04 14.13
C LEU A 139 18.90 -6.67 13.39
N LEU A 140 18.91 -6.66 12.05
CA LEU A 140 17.88 -7.31 11.24
C LEU A 140 17.86 -8.85 11.39
N MET A 141 19.02 -9.45 11.70
CA MET A 141 19.14 -10.90 11.92
C MET A 141 18.85 -11.34 13.36
N ALA A 142 18.82 -10.43 14.33
CA ALA A 142 18.61 -10.76 15.75
C ALA A 142 17.35 -11.60 16.02
N PRO A 143 16.18 -11.35 15.38
CA PRO A 143 14.97 -12.17 15.60
C PRO A 143 15.04 -13.58 15.01
N VAL A 144 16.01 -13.89 14.14
CA VAL A 144 16.11 -15.14 13.38
C VAL A 144 17.33 -15.97 13.78
N CYS A 145 18.46 -15.33 14.06
CA CYS A 145 19.72 -15.96 14.45
C CYS A 145 20.38 -15.21 15.62
N PRO A 146 19.71 -15.10 16.78
CA PRO A 146 20.13 -14.23 17.89
C PRO A 146 21.57 -14.49 18.36
N HIS A 147 22.00 -15.76 18.46
CA HIS A 147 23.35 -16.12 18.89
C HIS A 147 24.45 -15.60 17.96
N ILE A 148 24.21 -15.60 16.64
CA ILE A 148 25.17 -15.10 15.64
C ILE A 148 25.13 -13.58 15.63
N ALA A 149 23.94 -12.98 15.73
CA ALA A 149 23.77 -11.54 15.78
C ALA A 149 24.45 -10.94 17.03
N GLU A 150 24.25 -11.54 18.20
CA GLU A 150 24.92 -11.20 19.47
C GLU A 150 26.45 -11.30 19.35
N HIS A 151 26.96 -12.37 18.73
CA HIS A 151 28.40 -12.50 18.52
C HIS A 151 28.97 -11.42 17.58
N VAL A 152 28.28 -11.10 16.48
CA VAL A 152 28.68 -9.99 15.60
C VAL A 152 28.60 -8.64 16.32
N TYR A 153 27.58 -8.44 17.17
CA TYR A 153 27.41 -7.21 17.94
C TYR A 153 28.50 -7.05 19.03
N SER A 154 28.93 -8.14 19.66
CA SER A 154 30.05 -8.14 20.59
C SER A 154 31.40 -7.90 19.91
N LEU A 155 31.59 -8.38 18.67
CA LEU A 155 32.76 -8.05 17.83
C LEU A 155 32.79 -6.58 17.38
N LEU A 156 31.64 -5.89 17.35
CA LEU A 156 31.56 -4.43 17.16
C LEU A 156 31.80 -3.65 18.47
N GLY A 157 31.81 -4.32 19.63
CA GLY A 157 31.99 -3.70 20.95
C GLY A 157 30.73 -3.01 21.50
N GLU A 158 29.54 -3.30 20.96
CA GLU A 158 28.31 -2.54 21.24
C GLU A 158 27.45 -3.09 22.40
N GLY A 159 27.96 -4.07 23.14
CA GLY A 159 27.24 -4.72 24.25
C GLY A 159 26.36 -5.87 23.77
N SER A 160 25.14 -5.99 24.33
CA SER A 160 24.18 -7.04 23.98
C SER A 160 23.08 -6.51 23.05
N ILE A 161 22.84 -7.24 21.97
CA ILE A 161 21.85 -6.94 20.93
C ILE A 161 20.41 -7.04 21.46
N LEU A 162 20.19 -7.75 22.58
CA LEU A 162 18.88 -7.86 23.24
C LEU A 162 18.40 -6.54 23.84
N ALA A 163 19.31 -5.59 24.10
CA ALA A 163 19.00 -4.24 24.54
C ALA A 163 19.08 -3.19 23.39
N ALA A 164 19.44 -3.61 22.19
CA ALA A 164 19.61 -2.72 21.05
C ALA A 164 18.26 -2.31 20.43
N LYS A 165 18.21 -1.09 19.89
CA LYS A 165 17.03 -0.58 19.17
C LYS A 165 16.98 -1.09 17.73
N TRP A 166 15.77 -1.17 17.18
CA TRP A 166 15.58 -1.39 15.75
C TRP A 166 16.24 -0.27 14.93
N PRO A 167 16.93 -0.57 13.81
CA PRO A 167 17.66 0.44 13.04
C PRO A 167 16.73 1.46 12.37
N GLU A 168 17.06 2.74 12.55
CA GLU A 168 16.35 3.87 11.94
C GLU A 168 16.80 4.11 10.48
N THR A 169 15.86 4.48 9.62
CA THR A 169 16.10 4.76 8.19
C THR A 169 16.19 6.26 7.93
N SER A 170 17.27 6.70 7.27
CA SER A 170 17.36 8.04 6.68
C SER A 170 16.45 8.18 5.46
N ALA A 171 16.33 9.40 4.92
CA ALA A 171 15.71 9.64 3.62
C ALA A 171 16.29 8.70 2.55
N ILE A 172 15.42 8.16 1.70
CA ILE A 172 15.76 7.21 0.64
C ILE A 172 15.77 7.97 -0.68
N ASP A 173 16.96 8.23 -1.20
CA ASP A 173 17.16 8.79 -2.55
C ASP A 173 16.83 7.69 -3.59
N LEU A 174 15.59 7.69 -4.08
CA LEU A 174 15.15 6.75 -5.11
C LEU A 174 15.72 7.17 -6.50
N GLY A 175 16.30 8.37 -6.57
CA GLY A 175 17.17 8.88 -7.63
C GLY A 175 18.38 8.00 -7.88
N LEU A 176 19.21 7.87 -6.85
CA LEU A 176 20.40 7.03 -6.86
C LEU A 176 20.04 5.55 -7.01
N ILE A 177 18.93 5.08 -6.43
CA ILE A 177 18.48 3.68 -6.61
C ILE A 177 18.22 3.35 -8.08
N LYS A 178 17.42 4.16 -8.78
CA LYS A 178 17.00 3.84 -10.15
C LYS A 178 18.05 4.17 -11.22
N SER A 179 18.86 5.21 -11.04
CA SER A 179 20.04 5.40 -11.90
C SER A 179 21.03 4.24 -11.74
N SER A 180 21.18 3.70 -10.52
CA SER A 180 21.92 2.47 -10.26
C SER A 180 21.23 1.19 -10.79
N ALA A 181 19.94 1.21 -11.10
CA ALA A 181 19.27 0.13 -11.84
C ALA A 181 19.59 0.24 -13.34
N TYR A 182 19.27 1.37 -13.96
CA TYR A 182 19.58 1.66 -15.37
C TYR A 182 21.04 1.37 -15.75
N LEU A 183 22.01 1.76 -14.90
CA LEU A 183 23.43 1.46 -15.11
C LEU A 183 23.73 -0.05 -15.14
N MET A 184 23.08 -0.85 -14.29
CA MET A 184 23.27 -2.30 -14.26
C MET A 184 22.60 -2.98 -15.46
N ASP A 185 21.41 -2.52 -15.85
CA ASP A 185 20.67 -3.07 -16.99
C ASP A 185 21.41 -2.78 -18.30
N ALA A 186 21.88 -1.53 -18.49
CA ALA A 186 22.72 -1.17 -19.63
C ALA A 186 24.06 -1.94 -19.65
N ALA A 187 24.69 -2.15 -18.49
CA ALA A 187 25.90 -2.97 -18.38
C ALA A 187 25.63 -4.46 -18.66
N HIS A 188 24.47 -4.97 -18.28
CA HIS A 188 24.03 -6.34 -18.59
C HIS A 188 23.78 -6.50 -20.10
N GLU A 189 23.04 -5.58 -20.71
CA GLU A 189 22.78 -5.59 -22.16
C GLU A 189 24.09 -5.50 -22.96
N PHE A 190 25.00 -4.59 -22.59
CA PHE A 190 26.32 -4.47 -23.22
C PHE A 190 27.10 -5.80 -23.16
N ARG A 191 27.15 -6.44 -21.98
CA ARG A 191 27.77 -7.76 -21.78
C ARG A 191 27.08 -8.84 -22.65
N LEU A 192 25.77 -8.78 -22.83
CA LEU A 192 24.99 -9.71 -23.67
C LEU A 192 25.21 -9.49 -25.17
N GLN A 193 25.18 -8.25 -25.66
CA GLN A 193 25.47 -7.90 -27.05
C GLN A 193 26.91 -8.34 -27.43
N LEU A 194 27.89 -8.07 -26.58
CA LEU A 194 29.27 -8.52 -26.75
C LEU A 194 29.38 -10.05 -26.82
N LYS A 195 28.68 -10.78 -25.94
CA LYS A 195 28.62 -12.25 -25.95
C LYS A 195 27.98 -12.78 -27.25
N ASN A 196 26.94 -12.12 -27.76
CA ASN A 196 26.26 -12.53 -28.99
C ASN A 196 27.14 -12.35 -30.22
N LEU A 197 27.90 -11.26 -30.32
CA LEU A 197 28.90 -11.05 -31.38
C LEU A 197 29.96 -12.17 -31.37
N MET A 198 30.53 -12.48 -30.19
CA MET A 198 31.51 -13.57 -30.01
C MET A 198 30.95 -14.95 -30.36
N ALA A 199 29.63 -15.15 -30.21
CA ALA A 199 28.96 -16.40 -30.54
C ALA A 199 28.69 -16.58 -32.04
N GLN A 200 28.44 -15.49 -32.77
CA GLN A 200 28.21 -15.53 -34.23
C GLN A 200 29.46 -16.00 -34.98
N GLY A 201 30.64 -15.51 -34.60
CA GLY A 201 31.92 -15.91 -35.20
C GLY A 201 32.19 -17.41 -35.22
N LYS A 202 31.65 -18.18 -34.26
CA LYS A 202 31.82 -19.65 -34.19
C LYS A 202 31.14 -20.45 -35.30
N LYS A 203 30.31 -19.82 -36.16
CA LYS A 203 29.76 -20.47 -37.36
C LYS A 203 30.67 -20.33 -38.60
N GLY A 204 31.67 -19.45 -38.56
CA GLY A 204 32.75 -19.39 -39.56
C GLY A 204 33.99 -20.15 -39.08
N LYS A 205 34.87 -20.55 -40.00
CA LYS A 205 36.18 -21.17 -39.67
C LYS A 205 37.26 -20.17 -39.21
N VAL A 206 36.87 -18.97 -38.78
CA VAL A 206 37.78 -17.89 -38.35
C VAL A 206 37.38 -17.46 -36.94
N ALA A 207 38.32 -17.52 -36.00
CA ALA A 207 38.09 -17.04 -34.64
C ALA A 207 37.97 -15.51 -34.68
N GLN A 208 36.77 -14.99 -34.38
CA GLN A 208 36.51 -13.56 -34.39
C GLN A 208 37.16 -12.91 -33.16
N GLU A 209 38.08 -11.96 -33.40
CA GLU A 209 38.82 -11.28 -32.35
C GLU A 209 37.92 -10.41 -31.46
N LYS A 210 38.39 -10.13 -30.24
CA LYS A 210 37.62 -9.29 -29.30
C LYS A 210 37.62 -7.84 -29.78
N PRO A 211 36.46 -7.17 -29.93
CA PRO A 211 36.42 -5.76 -30.31
C PRO A 211 37.08 -4.91 -29.23
N THR A 212 38.02 -4.05 -29.63
CA THR A 212 38.79 -3.16 -28.75
C THR A 212 38.15 -1.79 -28.55
N GLN A 213 37.11 -1.47 -29.32
CA GLN A 213 36.35 -0.22 -29.24
C GLN A 213 34.86 -0.52 -29.27
N ALA A 214 34.07 0.32 -28.59
CA ALA A 214 32.62 0.33 -28.63
C ALA A 214 32.11 1.77 -28.50
N VAL A 215 30.97 2.07 -29.13
CA VAL A 215 30.34 3.40 -29.09
C VAL A 215 28.92 3.25 -28.57
N ILE A 216 28.60 3.95 -27.49
CA ILE A 216 27.26 3.95 -26.87
C ILE A 216 26.56 5.24 -27.28
N TRP A 217 25.38 5.11 -27.88
CA TRP A 217 24.55 6.23 -28.31
C TRP A 217 23.38 6.42 -27.34
N VAL A 218 23.24 7.64 -26.78
CA VAL A 218 22.16 7.99 -25.87
C VAL A 218 21.34 9.13 -26.46
N ALA A 219 20.04 8.90 -26.67
CA ALA A 219 19.13 9.91 -27.18
C ALA A 219 18.79 10.94 -26.09
N LYS A 220 19.05 12.23 -26.38
CA LYS A 220 18.71 13.34 -25.46
C LYS A 220 17.22 13.70 -25.45
N SER A 221 16.49 13.30 -26.48
CA SER A 221 15.06 13.54 -26.64
C SER A 221 14.43 12.40 -27.48
N TYR A 222 13.11 12.27 -27.38
CA TYR A 222 12.36 11.32 -28.20
C TYR A 222 12.36 11.76 -29.69
N PRO A 223 12.41 10.82 -30.65
CA PRO A 223 12.04 11.11 -32.04
C PRO A 223 10.59 11.61 -32.12
N LYS A 224 10.33 12.60 -32.99
CA LYS A 224 9.01 13.27 -33.14
C LYS A 224 7.82 12.32 -33.30
N TRP A 225 8.01 11.14 -33.90
CA TRP A 225 6.95 10.14 -34.07
C TRP A 225 6.65 9.39 -32.75
N GLN A 226 7.65 9.14 -31.91
CA GLN A 226 7.44 8.58 -30.56
C GLN A 226 6.83 9.61 -29.63
N GLU A 227 7.28 10.86 -29.71
CA GLU A 227 6.69 12.01 -29.03
C GLU A 227 5.19 12.14 -29.39
N LEU A 228 4.83 12.10 -30.68
CA LEU A 228 3.45 12.10 -31.14
C LEU A 228 2.64 10.90 -30.62
N ILE A 229 3.20 9.69 -30.62
CA ILE A 229 2.52 8.50 -30.08
C ILE A 229 2.30 8.64 -28.56
N LEU A 230 3.28 9.13 -27.80
CA LEU A 230 3.15 9.38 -26.37
C LEU A 230 2.11 10.48 -26.08
N THR A 231 2.06 11.54 -26.88
CA THR A 231 1.01 12.56 -26.81
C THR A 231 -0.37 11.97 -27.14
N LYS A 232 -0.49 11.10 -28.15
CA LYS A 232 -1.77 10.46 -28.48
C LYS A 232 -2.20 9.40 -27.47
N LEU A 233 -1.27 8.66 -26.85
CA LEU A 233 -1.57 7.80 -25.70
C LEU A 233 -2.06 8.63 -24.50
N LYS A 234 -1.47 9.81 -24.27
CA LYS A 234 -1.99 10.80 -23.29
C LYS A 234 -3.42 11.25 -23.62
N GLU A 235 -3.75 11.47 -24.88
CA GLU A 235 -5.11 11.91 -25.29
C GLU A 235 -6.15 10.78 -25.22
N MET A 236 -5.77 9.53 -25.53
CA MET A 236 -6.71 8.40 -25.62
C MET A 236 -7.04 7.77 -24.26
N TYR A 237 -6.09 7.75 -23.32
CA TYR A 237 -6.36 7.27 -21.96
C TYR A 237 -7.06 8.35 -21.14
N LEU A 238 -8.37 8.15 -20.94
CA LEU A 238 -9.29 9.07 -20.26
C LEU A 238 -9.05 9.11 -18.73
N LEU A 239 -7.87 9.57 -18.34
CA LEU A 239 -7.50 9.99 -17.00
C LEU A 239 -8.07 11.40 -16.75
N GLU A 240 -8.72 11.61 -15.61
CA GLU A 240 -9.41 12.87 -15.30
C GLU A 240 -8.44 14.05 -15.11
N ASP A 241 -7.19 13.76 -14.75
CA ASP A 241 -6.02 14.62 -14.88
C ASP A 241 -4.84 13.74 -15.35
N LEU A 242 -4.13 14.13 -16.40
CA LEU A 242 -2.89 13.48 -16.86
C LEU A 242 -1.74 14.48 -16.89
N ARG A 243 -1.14 14.64 -15.71
CA ARG A 243 0.14 15.30 -15.50
C ARG A 243 1.26 14.46 -16.09
N ILE A 244 1.77 14.89 -17.25
CA ILE A 244 3.13 14.53 -17.65
C ILE A 244 4.05 15.42 -16.82
N SER A 245 4.43 14.94 -15.64
CA SER A 245 5.52 15.52 -14.85
C SER A 245 6.84 14.99 -15.40
N TYR A 246 7.73 15.90 -15.77
CA TYR A 246 9.08 15.56 -16.23
C TYR A 246 9.95 15.13 -15.04
N THR A 247 11.08 14.47 -15.30
CA THR A 247 11.92 13.88 -14.25
C THR A 247 12.70 14.93 -13.44
N ASP A 248 12.75 16.16 -13.96
CA ASP A 248 13.25 17.39 -13.35
C ASP A 248 12.20 18.17 -12.54
N ALA A 249 10.92 17.76 -12.55
CA ALA A 249 9.89 18.39 -11.73
C ALA A 249 10.14 18.17 -10.23
N GLY A 250 9.93 19.22 -9.41
CA GLY A 250 10.25 19.22 -7.97
C GLY A 250 9.34 18.35 -7.11
N ASP A 251 8.13 18.05 -7.59
CA ASP A 251 7.09 17.24 -6.94
C ASP A 251 7.07 15.77 -7.42
N ALA A 252 7.71 15.47 -8.55
CA ALA A 252 7.72 14.12 -9.10
C ALA A 252 8.41 13.14 -8.13
N PRO A 253 7.78 12.00 -7.77
CA PRO A 253 8.40 11.02 -6.91
C PRO A 253 9.70 10.53 -7.51
N GLU A 254 10.77 10.46 -6.73
CA GLU A 254 12.04 9.90 -7.18
C GLU A 254 11.87 8.47 -7.69
N LYS A 255 10.93 7.69 -7.11
CA LYS A 255 10.50 6.38 -7.65
C LYS A 255 9.66 6.46 -8.94
N VAL A 256 9.69 7.56 -9.67
CA VAL A 256 9.29 7.66 -11.10
C VAL A 256 10.50 8.04 -11.94
N LYS A 257 11.25 9.07 -11.50
CA LYS A 257 12.26 9.83 -12.25
C LYS A 257 13.28 9.05 -13.12
N LEU A 258 13.54 7.75 -12.87
CA LEU A 258 14.61 6.99 -13.53
C LEU A 258 14.34 5.48 -13.76
N GLU A 259 13.08 5.01 -13.67
CA GLU A 259 12.67 3.79 -14.41
C GLU A 259 11.99 4.19 -15.73
N THR A 260 11.51 5.43 -15.84
CA THR A 260 11.14 6.05 -17.11
C THR A 260 12.37 6.19 -18.00
N THR A 261 12.42 5.46 -19.11
CA THR A 261 13.51 5.53 -20.09
C THR A 261 12.99 5.96 -21.47
N PRO A 262 13.84 6.52 -22.36
CA PRO A 262 13.45 6.89 -23.72
C PRO A 262 12.96 5.70 -24.57
N GLY A 263 11.65 5.45 -24.52
CA GLY A 263 10.95 4.39 -25.26
C GLY A 263 9.89 3.67 -24.44
N THR A 264 10.01 3.65 -23.11
CA THR A 264 9.06 3.00 -22.19
C THR A 264 8.66 3.95 -21.07
N PRO A 265 7.46 4.59 -21.15
CA PRO A 265 6.98 5.50 -20.12
C PRO A 265 6.55 4.73 -18.86
N PHE A 266 6.97 5.22 -17.69
CA PHE A 266 6.58 4.62 -16.41
C PHE A 266 5.22 5.17 -15.97
N ILE A 267 4.17 4.34 -16.02
CA ILE A 267 2.79 4.74 -15.74
C ILE A 267 2.46 4.44 -14.27
N THR A 268 2.29 5.50 -13.47
CA THR A 268 1.80 5.40 -12.08
C THR A 268 0.40 5.95 -11.95
N PHE A 269 -0.50 5.18 -11.32
CA PHE A 269 -1.81 5.65 -10.90
C PHE A 269 -1.70 6.14 -9.44
N PRO A 270 -1.70 7.45 -9.17
CA PRO A 270 -1.74 7.95 -7.79
C PRO A 270 -3.07 7.59 -7.12
N PRO A 271 -3.15 7.62 -5.77
CA PRO A 271 -4.45 7.56 -5.10
C PRO A 271 -5.35 8.69 -5.61
N PRO A 272 -6.68 8.48 -5.73
CA PRO A 272 -7.59 9.50 -6.23
C PRO A 272 -7.50 10.77 -5.38
N LEU A 273 -7.52 11.92 -6.04
CA LEU A 273 -7.42 13.22 -5.39
C LEU A 273 -8.52 13.38 -4.32
N PRO A 274 -8.20 14.00 -3.16
CA PRO A 274 -9.15 14.09 -2.07
C PRO A 274 -10.37 14.90 -2.49
N GLY A 275 -11.55 14.29 -2.39
CA GLY A 275 -12.82 14.84 -2.79
C GLY A 275 -13.97 14.24 -2.00
N VAL A 276 -15.13 14.89 -2.03
CA VAL A 276 -16.30 14.48 -1.24
C VAL A 276 -17.12 13.44 -2.00
N LYS A 277 -17.58 12.40 -1.31
CA LYS A 277 -18.34 11.30 -1.90
C LYS A 277 -19.80 11.70 -2.18
N LEU A 278 -20.12 11.93 -3.45
CA LEU A 278 -21.48 12.21 -3.91
C LEU A 278 -22.18 10.91 -4.31
N LYS A 279 -23.40 10.69 -3.79
CA LYS A 279 -24.25 9.56 -4.22
C LYS A 279 -25.13 9.98 -5.39
N LEU A 280 -24.98 9.31 -6.52
CA LEU A 280 -25.88 9.41 -7.67
C LEU A 280 -27.02 8.42 -7.46
N ILE A 281 -28.27 8.85 -7.63
CA ILE A 281 -29.45 7.97 -7.50
C ILE A 281 -30.31 8.06 -8.76
N ASN A 282 -30.69 6.92 -9.31
CA ASN A 282 -31.68 6.81 -10.37
C ASN A 282 -32.98 6.21 -9.80
N PRO A 283 -34.05 7.00 -9.64
CA PRO A 283 -35.36 6.53 -9.16
C PRO A 283 -36.22 5.88 -10.24
N GLN A 284 -35.79 5.85 -11.51
CA GLN A 284 -36.59 5.31 -12.61
C GLN A 284 -36.84 3.80 -12.41
N PRO A 285 -38.10 3.33 -12.50
CA PRO A 285 -38.41 1.91 -12.51
C PRO A 285 -37.61 1.16 -13.58
N GLN A 286 -37.23 -0.08 -13.26
CA GLN A 286 -36.51 -1.00 -14.17
C GLN A 286 -35.11 -0.52 -14.65
N SER A 287 -34.53 0.52 -14.03
CA SER A 287 -33.13 0.91 -14.28
C SER A 287 -32.16 -0.02 -13.54
N GLY A 288 -31.25 -0.67 -14.28
CA GLY A 288 -30.28 -1.62 -13.70
C GLY A 288 -29.22 -1.02 -12.78
N MET A 289 -29.13 0.31 -12.67
CA MET A 289 -28.22 1.03 -11.76
C MET A 289 -29.02 2.05 -10.93
N PHE A 290 -29.58 1.59 -9.81
CA PHE A 290 -30.39 2.44 -8.91
C PHE A 290 -29.56 3.47 -8.13
N SER A 291 -28.29 3.19 -7.84
CA SER A 291 -27.37 4.20 -7.30
C SER A 291 -25.91 3.90 -7.57
N GLU A 292 -25.15 4.95 -7.87
CA GLU A 292 -23.69 4.93 -7.99
C GLU A 292 -23.08 5.89 -6.95
N SER A 293 -21.80 5.74 -6.62
CA SER A 293 -21.06 6.69 -5.78
C SER A 293 -19.83 7.17 -6.51
N VAL A 294 -19.69 8.49 -6.63
CA VAL A 294 -18.56 9.14 -7.32
C VAL A 294 -17.88 10.10 -6.36
N ILE A 295 -16.56 10.22 -6.45
CA ILE A 295 -15.79 11.21 -5.69
C ILE A 295 -15.78 12.50 -6.49
N VAL A 296 -16.25 13.60 -5.89
CA VAL A 296 -16.34 14.91 -6.54
C VAL A 296 -15.24 15.81 -6.00
N GLN A 297 -14.53 16.45 -6.93
CA GLN A 297 -13.41 17.37 -6.66
C GLN A 297 -13.85 18.82 -6.90
N ASP A 298 -13.17 19.79 -6.28
CA ASP A 298 -13.44 21.21 -6.52
C ASP A 298 -13.20 21.58 -8.00
N LYS A 299 -14.10 22.39 -8.56
CA LYS A 299 -14.13 22.82 -9.98
C LYS A 299 -14.29 21.68 -11.00
N MET A 300 -14.70 20.48 -10.59
CA MET A 300 -15.04 19.42 -11.54
C MET A 300 -16.29 19.81 -12.35
N PRO A 301 -16.29 19.75 -13.69
CA PRO A 301 -17.46 20.10 -14.50
C PRO A 301 -18.45 18.93 -14.61
N LEU A 302 -19.75 19.21 -14.56
CA LEU A 302 -20.82 18.20 -14.51
C LEU A 302 -20.77 17.20 -15.68
N ARG A 303 -20.34 17.67 -16.87
CA ARG A 303 -20.11 16.86 -18.07
C ARG A 303 -19.27 15.60 -17.84
N ASN A 304 -18.37 15.59 -16.85
CA ASN A 304 -17.56 14.41 -16.51
C ASN A 304 -18.45 13.26 -15.99
N LEU A 305 -19.47 13.56 -15.17
CA LEU A 305 -20.46 12.58 -14.72
C LEU A 305 -21.33 12.09 -15.88
N THR A 306 -21.71 12.97 -16.81
CA THR A 306 -22.43 12.58 -18.04
C THR A 306 -21.64 11.54 -18.84
N ASN A 307 -20.32 11.74 -18.97
CA ASN A 307 -19.44 10.85 -19.72
C ASN A 307 -19.16 9.53 -18.97
N LEU A 308 -19.08 9.57 -17.63
CA LEU A 308 -18.92 8.37 -16.80
C LEU A 308 -20.13 7.43 -16.92
N LEU A 309 -21.36 7.97 -16.79
CA LEU A 309 -22.59 7.20 -16.86
C LEU A 309 -22.90 6.72 -18.29
N ARG A 310 -22.61 7.51 -19.32
CA ARG A 310 -22.76 7.11 -20.74
C ARG A 310 -21.93 5.88 -21.13
N LYS A 311 -20.79 5.62 -20.46
CA LYS A 311 -20.02 4.37 -20.67
C LYS A 311 -20.72 3.11 -20.13
N LYS A 312 -21.81 3.27 -19.37
CA LYS A 312 -22.53 2.20 -18.67
C LYS A 312 -23.99 2.06 -19.12
N GLN A 313 -24.61 3.14 -19.60
CA GLN A 313 -26.02 3.21 -19.95
C GLN A 313 -26.23 4.14 -21.17
N ASP A 314 -26.80 3.61 -22.24
CA ASP A 314 -27.18 4.41 -23.42
C ASP A 314 -28.37 5.33 -23.13
N GLY A 315 -28.30 6.56 -23.62
CA GLY A 315 -29.38 7.56 -23.53
C GLY A 315 -28.89 9.00 -23.31
N LYS A 316 -29.84 9.92 -23.20
CA LYS A 316 -29.59 11.32 -22.82
C LYS A 316 -29.78 11.45 -21.30
N ILE A 317 -28.69 11.78 -20.60
CA ILE A 317 -28.67 11.84 -19.13
C ILE A 317 -28.93 13.28 -18.66
N GLU A 318 -29.81 13.44 -17.67
CA GLU A 318 -30.12 14.72 -17.03
C GLU A 318 -29.98 14.64 -15.51
N PHE A 319 -29.38 15.67 -14.88
CA PHE A 319 -29.11 15.71 -13.45
C PHE A 319 -30.02 16.69 -12.71
N TRP A 320 -30.39 16.32 -11.48
CA TRP A 320 -31.39 17.01 -10.66
C TRP A 320 -30.95 17.04 -9.19
N ARG A 321 -30.87 18.24 -8.60
CA ARG A 321 -30.64 18.45 -7.16
C ARG A 321 -31.96 18.62 -6.42
N TRP A 322 -32.00 18.34 -5.12
CA TRP A 322 -33.15 18.71 -4.30
C TRP A 322 -33.26 20.23 -4.13
N LYS A 323 -34.48 20.76 -3.96
CA LYS A 323 -34.70 22.16 -3.55
C LYS A 323 -34.26 22.40 -2.09
N ASP A 324 -34.31 21.35 -1.27
CA ASP A 324 -33.86 21.30 0.12
C ASP A 324 -32.76 20.23 0.24
N PRO A 325 -31.49 20.61 0.48
CA PRO A 325 -30.37 19.65 0.52
C PRO A 325 -30.37 18.66 1.69
N GLU A 326 -31.07 18.95 2.80
CA GLU A 326 -30.93 18.20 4.06
C GLU A 326 -32.16 17.34 4.40
N LEU A 327 -33.36 17.86 4.13
CA LEU A 327 -34.63 17.16 4.33
C LEU A 327 -35.15 16.54 3.04
N GLY A 328 -34.75 17.03 1.86
CA GLY A 328 -35.08 16.43 0.56
C GLY A 328 -34.69 14.96 0.46
N PRO A 329 -33.40 14.59 0.68
CA PRO A 329 -32.94 13.20 0.68
C PRO A 329 -33.54 12.28 1.76
N ARG A 330 -34.33 12.82 2.71
CA ARG A 330 -34.98 12.04 3.78
C ARG A 330 -36.44 11.73 3.50
N LYS A 331 -37.02 12.28 2.42
CA LYS A 331 -38.39 12.00 1.99
C LYS A 331 -38.41 10.74 1.12
N ILE A 332 -39.47 9.94 1.25
CA ILE A 332 -39.70 8.77 0.39
C ILE A 332 -39.80 9.27 -1.07
N PRO A 333 -39.01 8.75 -2.02
CA PRO A 333 -39.12 9.13 -3.43
C PRO A 333 -40.51 8.79 -3.98
N ASN A 334 -41.13 9.73 -4.70
CA ASN A 334 -42.32 9.41 -5.47
C ASN A 334 -41.91 8.59 -6.71
N CYS A 335 -42.54 7.43 -6.89
CA CYS A 335 -42.31 6.54 -8.04
C CYS A 335 -43.03 7.02 -9.31
N GLU A 336 -44.08 7.84 -9.17
CA GLU A 336 -44.87 8.36 -10.30
C GLU A 336 -44.26 9.64 -10.89
N ASP A 337 -43.81 10.56 -10.02
CA ASP A 337 -43.02 11.73 -10.42
C ASP A 337 -41.60 11.69 -9.81
N CYS A 338 -40.65 11.23 -10.61
CA CYS A 338 -39.23 11.17 -10.27
C CYS A 338 -38.56 12.55 -10.10
N THR A 339 -39.21 13.65 -10.51
CA THR A 339 -38.71 15.03 -10.46
C THR A 339 -39.29 15.88 -9.31
N ALA A 340 -40.33 15.40 -8.63
CA ALA A 340 -41.02 16.09 -7.55
C ALA A 340 -40.05 16.67 -6.49
N GLY A 341 -40.12 17.99 -6.25
CA GLY A 341 -39.30 18.69 -5.26
C GLY A 341 -37.84 18.94 -5.66
N LYS A 342 -37.46 18.66 -6.92
CA LYS A 342 -36.09 18.81 -7.44
C LYS A 342 -35.97 19.97 -8.42
N ILE A 343 -34.74 20.40 -8.66
CA ILE A 343 -34.35 21.45 -9.60
C ILE A 343 -33.34 20.84 -10.57
N LYS A 344 -33.56 21.03 -11.87
CA LYS A 344 -32.65 20.58 -12.93
C LYS A 344 -31.34 21.36 -12.87
N ILE A 345 -30.23 20.67 -13.07
CA ILE A 345 -28.88 21.25 -13.13
C ILE A 345 -28.50 21.44 -14.60
N ASP A 346 -27.81 22.53 -14.94
CA ASP A 346 -27.31 22.78 -16.30
C ASP A 346 -26.07 21.91 -16.61
N VAL A 347 -25.84 21.59 -17.88
CA VAL A 347 -24.76 20.67 -18.32
C VAL A 347 -23.38 21.33 -18.25
N ASP A 348 -23.35 22.67 -18.36
CA ASP A 348 -22.14 23.50 -18.26
C ASP A 348 -21.69 23.74 -16.80
N SER A 349 -22.47 23.31 -15.79
CA SER A 349 -22.23 23.67 -14.39
C SER A 349 -20.97 23.05 -13.77
N GLU A 350 -20.37 23.76 -12.82
CA GLU A 350 -19.15 23.37 -12.11
C GLU A 350 -19.48 22.98 -10.65
N PHE A 351 -18.93 21.87 -10.16
CA PHE A 351 -18.96 21.56 -8.73
C PHE A 351 -18.01 22.47 -7.95
N LEU A 352 -18.44 22.92 -6.78
CA LEU A 352 -17.59 23.58 -5.78
C LEU A 352 -17.60 22.73 -4.50
N VAL A 353 -16.41 22.44 -3.96
CA VAL A 353 -16.26 21.45 -2.87
C VAL A 353 -15.50 22.07 -1.71
N ASP A 354 -16.21 22.27 -0.59
CA ASP A 354 -15.60 22.62 0.69
C ASP A 354 -15.09 21.34 1.36
N MET A 355 -13.77 21.19 1.37
CA MET A 355 -13.08 20.02 1.90
C MET A 355 -13.02 19.99 3.43
N GLU A 356 -13.02 21.15 4.10
CA GLU A 356 -13.03 21.25 5.57
C GLU A 356 -14.40 20.85 6.13
N ARG A 357 -15.48 21.28 5.46
CA ARG A 357 -16.87 21.04 5.87
C ARG A 357 -17.50 19.81 5.23
N GLN A 358 -16.82 19.18 4.26
CA GLN A 358 -17.34 18.09 3.43
C GLN A 358 -18.65 18.46 2.71
N GLN A 359 -18.79 19.72 2.30
CA GLN A 359 -19.99 20.25 1.65
C GLN A 359 -19.79 20.40 0.13
N ILE A 360 -20.77 19.94 -0.65
CA ILE A 360 -20.79 20.08 -2.10
C ILE A 360 -21.85 21.10 -2.51
N SER A 361 -21.44 22.03 -3.35
CA SER A 361 -22.31 22.97 -4.07
C SER A 361 -22.09 22.85 -5.57
N ILE A 362 -22.99 23.43 -6.36
CA ILE A 362 -22.84 23.59 -7.81
C ILE A 362 -22.96 25.07 -8.15
N LYS A 363 -22.11 25.53 -9.06
CA LYS A 363 -22.10 26.87 -9.62
C LYS A 363 -22.74 26.83 -11.01
N ASP A 364 -23.92 27.44 -11.09
CA ASP A 364 -24.68 27.64 -12.32
C ASP A 364 -24.49 29.08 -12.81
N ARG A 365 -24.99 29.40 -14.02
CA ARG A 365 -25.11 30.78 -14.53
C ARG A 365 -25.97 31.69 -13.64
N THR A 366 -26.71 31.12 -12.68
CA THR A 366 -27.63 31.81 -11.75
C THR A 366 -27.05 32.01 -10.34
N GLY A 367 -25.86 31.46 -10.03
CA GLY A 367 -25.24 31.53 -8.71
C GLY A 367 -24.72 30.19 -8.19
N VAL A 368 -24.33 30.16 -6.91
CA VAL A 368 -23.85 28.94 -6.23
C VAL A 368 -24.98 28.35 -5.39
N HIS A 369 -25.25 27.07 -5.57
CA HIS A 369 -26.35 26.34 -4.94
C HIS A 369 -25.83 25.10 -4.19
N PRO A 370 -26.10 24.94 -2.87
CA PRO A 370 -25.76 23.70 -2.17
C PRO A 370 -26.57 22.52 -2.70
N ILE A 371 -25.94 21.33 -2.76
CA ILE A 371 -26.59 20.09 -3.21
C ILE A 371 -26.64 18.98 -2.15
N GLY A 372 -25.86 19.10 -1.08
CA GLY A 372 -25.77 18.07 -0.04
C GLY A 372 -25.01 16.82 -0.53
N THR A 373 -25.37 15.65 -0.02
CA THR A 373 -24.63 14.40 -0.26
C THR A 373 -25.18 13.53 -1.40
N GLN A 374 -26.26 13.95 -2.07
CA GLN A 374 -26.95 13.15 -3.08
C GLN A 374 -27.51 13.99 -4.23
N ILE A 375 -27.37 13.52 -5.48
CA ILE A 375 -28.11 14.05 -6.64
C ILE A 375 -28.86 12.93 -7.36
N THR A 376 -30.01 13.29 -7.94
CA THR A 376 -30.76 12.42 -8.84
C THR A 376 -30.18 12.52 -10.26
N TYR A 377 -30.10 11.41 -10.97
CA TYR A 377 -29.93 11.39 -12.41
C TYR A 377 -31.06 10.61 -13.07
N LEU A 378 -31.46 11.04 -14.28
CA LEU A 378 -32.49 10.39 -15.09
C LEU A 378 -31.91 10.10 -16.47
N ILE A 379 -32.25 8.95 -17.02
CA ILE A 379 -31.90 8.51 -18.37
C ILE A 379 -33.15 8.71 -19.24
N LEU A 380 -33.10 9.66 -20.15
CA LEU A 380 -34.08 9.79 -21.23
C LEU A 380 -33.64 8.86 -22.36
N ARG A 381 -34.52 7.94 -22.76
CA ARG A 381 -34.37 7.09 -23.95
C ARG A 381 -34.84 7.84 -25.18
#